data_AF-A0A4Q6BHX4-F1
#
_entry.id   AF-A0A4Q6BHX4-F1
#
_cell.length_a   1.000
_cell.length_b   1.000
_cell.length_c   1.000
_cell.angle_alpha   90.00
_cell.angle_beta   90.00
_cell.angle_gamma   90.00
#
_symmetry.space_group_name_H-M   'P 1'
#
loop_
_entity.id
_entity.type
_entity.pdbx_description
1 polymer ?
#
loop_
_entity_poly.entity_id
_entity_poly.type
_entity_poly.pdbx_seq_one_letter_code
_entity_poly.pdbx_strand_id
1 'polypeptide(L)'
;MVVQKDHLLLQFLQLRLVVNGMHIYHLRKNRPILVTMPANPSRIVVTDGFHITRPMELRYRQQVAHFAVACAVNNDVLVGGAIFMLMFFAMGATSGMFVLQLFSLLPIATMLFLYYIKRQEFIQVRPA
;
A
#
# COMPACT_ATOMS: atom_id res chain seq x y z
N MET A 1 1.68 -14.03 12.11
CA MET A 1 1.00 -14.32 10.83
C MET A 1 0.91 -13.03 10.04
N VAL A 2 1.38 -13.03 8.79
CA VAL A 2 1.35 -11.84 7.92
C VAL A 2 0.46 -12.14 6.72
N VAL A 3 -0.50 -11.24 6.45
CA VAL A 3 -1.47 -11.36 5.35
C VAL A 3 -1.35 -10.14 4.43
N GLN A 4 -1.38 -10.36 3.12
CA GLN A 4 -1.56 -9.29 2.15
C GLN A 4 -3.06 -8.98 1.99
N LYS A 5 -3.48 -7.72 2.20
CA LYS A 5 -4.87 -7.29 1.96
C LYS A 5 -5.19 -7.27 0.46
N ASP A 6 -6.46 -7.51 0.15
CA ASP A 6 -6.97 -7.48 -1.22
C ASP A 6 -7.22 -6.05 -1.73
N HIS A 7 -6.12 -5.35 -2.01
CA HIS A 7 -6.16 -4.05 -2.67
C HIS A 7 -5.73 -4.23 -4.12
N LEU A 8 -6.49 -3.65 -5.08
CA LEU A 8 -6.21 -3.76 -6.52
C LEU A 8 -4.76 -3.42 -6.86
N LEU A 9 -4.22 -2.35 -6.28
CA LEU A 9 -2.84 -1.92 -6.54
C LEU A 9 -1.79 -2.90 -6.02
N LEU A 10 -2.05 -3.55 -4.89
CA LEU A 10 -1.14 -4.58 -4.36
C LEU A 10 -1.14 -5.85 -5.21
N GLN A 11 -2.15 -6.06 -6.06
CA GLN A 11 -2.21 -7.24 -6.91
C GLN A 11 -1.11 -7.23 -7.98
N PHE A 12 -0.58 -6.07 -8.35
CA PHE A 12 0.48 -5.97 -9.35
C PHE A 12 1.89 -6.01 -8.74
N LEU A 13 2.00 -5.91 -7.41
CA LEU A 13 3.27 -5.77 -6.71
C LEU A 13 3.77 -7.10 -6.16
N GLN A 14 5.06 -7.37 -6.37
CA GLN A 14 5.74 -8.54 -5.83
C GLN A 14 6.25 -8.26 -4.41
N LEU A 15 5.35 -8.33 -3.43
CA LEU A 15 5.66 -8.02 -2.05
C LEU A 15 6.58 -9.06 -1.38
N ARG A 16 7.56 -8.55 -0.65
CA ARG A 16 8.54 -9.29 0.14
C ARG A 16 8.57 -8.71 1.54
N LEU A 17 8.51 -9.58 2.54
CA LEU A 17 8.76 -9.22 3.93
C LEU A 17 10.22 -9.57 4.25
N VAL A 18 10.96 -8.59 4.75
CA VAL A 18 12.34 -8.74 5.19
C VAL A 18 12.39 -8.65 6.71
N VAL A 19 12.95 -9.66 7.37
CA VAL A 19 13.12 -9.73 8.82
C VAL A 19 14.59 -9.61 9.16
N ASN A 20 14.93 -8.63 10.02
CA ASN A 20 16.29 -8.30 10.47
C ASN A 20 17.31 -8.07 9.34
N GLY A 21 16.86 -7.78 8.12
CA GLY A 21 17.72 -7.65 6.94
C GLY A 21 18.30 -8.97 6.42
N MET A 22 18.01 -10.11 7.05
CA MET A 22 18.62 -11.41 6.71
C MET A 22 17.62 -12.39 6.08
N HIS A 23 16.38 -12.40 6.55
CA HIS A 23 15.37 -13.37 6.08
C HIS A 23 14.34 -12.69 5.18
N ILE A 24 14.15 -13.23 3.98
CA ILE A 24 13.21 -12.70 2.98
C ILE A 24 12.08 -13.71 2.78
N TYR A 25 10.85 -13.26 2.97
CA TYR A 25 9.64 -14.05 2.75
C TYR A 25 8.80 -13.43 1.65
N HIS A 26 8.48 -14.19 0.61
CA HIS A 26 7.59 -13.74 -0.45
C HIS A 26 6.14 -13.78 0.04
N LEU A 27 5.47 -12.63 -0.01
CA LEU A 27 4.05 -12.52 0.33
C LEU A 27 3.24 -12.91 -0.90
N ARG A 28 2.42 -13.96 -0.77
CA ARG A 28 1.48 -14.39 -1.80
C ARG A 28 0.09 -13.86 -1.49
N LYS A 29 -0.62 -13.42 -2.54
CA LYS A 29 -1.98 -12.88 -2.44
C LYS A 29 -2.92 -13.84 -1.70
N ASN A 30 -3.71 -13.30 -0.79
CA ASN A 30 -4.72 -14.02 0.01
C ASN A 30 -4.21 -15.29 0.69
N ARG A 31 -2.89 -15.40 0.90
CA ARG A 31 -2.27 -16.52 1.61
C ARG A 31 -1.51 -15.96 2.80
N PRO A 32 -2.00 -16.20 4.03
CA PRO A 32 -1.21 -15.88 5.20
C PRO A 32 0.10 -16.65 5.18
N ILE A 33 1.17 -15.99 5.59
CA ILE A 33 2.43 -16.65 5.88
C ILE A 33 2.70 -16.62 7.38
N LEU A 34 3.19 -17.75 7.91
CA LEU A 34 3.75 -17.80 9.25
C LEU A 34 5.23 -17.43 9.14
N VAL A 35 5.66 -16.47 9.95
CA VAL A 35 7.02 -15.94 9.93
C VAL A 35 7.58 -16.14 11.32
N THR A 36 8.59 -16.99 11.43
CA THR A 36 9.31 -17.21 12.68
C THR A 36 10.29 -16.05 12.88
N MET A 37 10.17 -15.37 14.01
CA MET A 37 11.03 -14.23 14.32
C MET A 37 12.26 -14.71 15.10
N PRO A 38 13.48 -14.47 14.60
CA PRO A 38 14.69 -15.08 15.17
C PRO A 38 15.18 -14.43 16.48
N ALA A 39 14.84 -13.16 16.75
CA ALA A 39 15.34 -12.42 17.92
C ALA A 39 14.33 -11.39 18.41
N ASN A 40 14.19 -11.15 19.72
CA ASN A 40 13.29 -10.12 20.27
C ASN A 40 14.12 -8.96 20.85
N PRO A 41 14.04 -7.72 20.31
CA PRO A 41 13.16 -7.26 19.23
C PRO A 41 13.59 -7.73 17.83
N SER A 42 12.61 -7.90 16.94
CA SER A 42 12.85 -8.10 15.50
C SER A 42 12.44 -6.86 14.71
N ARG A 43 13.22 -6.51 13.70
CA ARG A 43 12.95 -5.45 12.75
C ARG A 43 12.33 -6.04 11.49
N ILE A 44 11.17 -5.52 11.09
CA ILE A 44 10.51 -5.92 9.85
C ILE A 44 10.47 -4.75 8.86
N VAL A 45 10.60 -5.09 7.59
CA VAL A 45 10.45 -4.18 6.45
C VAL A 45 9.65 -4.91 5.38
N VAL A 46 8.71 -4.23 4.74
CA VAL A 46 8.03 -4.76 3.55
C VAL A 46 8.50 -3.98 2.34
N THR A 47 8.73 -4.69 1.24
CA THR A 47 9.18 -4.08 0.00
C THR A 47 8.71 -4.85 -1.22
N ASP A 48 8.49 -4.16 -2.32
CA ASP A 48 8.36 -4.75 -3.65
C ASP A 48 9.65 -4.62 -4.49
N GLY A 49 10.67 -3.94 -3.96
CA GLY A 49 11.92 -3.59 -4.64
C GLY A 49 12.02 -2.11 -5.03
N PHE A 50 10.89 -1.40 -5.12
CA PHE A 50 10.85 0.03 -5.41
C PHE A 50 10.35 0.84 -4.21
N HIS A 51 9.28 0.37 -3.58
CA HIS A 51 8.77 0.86 -2.32
C HIS A 51 9.40 0.06 -1.19
N ILE A 52 9.95 0.76 -0.20
CA ILE A 52 10.54 0.15 1.00
C ILE A 52 9.89 0.84 2.19
N THR A 53 9.14 0.09 3.00
CA THR A 53 8.49 0.67 4.19
C THR A 53 9.53 1.14 5.19
N ARG A 54 9.13 2.08 6.05
CA ARG A 54 9.92 2.35 7.25
C ARG A 54 10.08 1.07 8.07
N PRO A 55 11.27 0.82 8.63
CA PRO A 55 11.47 -0.33 9.48
C PRO A 55 10.63 -0.23 10.75
N MET A 56 9.92 -1.32 11.05
CA MET A 56 9.09 -1.43 12.24
C MET A 56 9.76 -2.40 13.21
N GLU A 57 10.07 -1.94 14.41
CA GLU A 57 10.53 -2.82 15.48
C GLU A 57 9.33 -3.51 16.14
N LEU A 58 9.35 -4.83 16.10
CA LEU A 58 8.40 -5.70 16.77
C LEU A 58 9.00 -6.21 18.07
N ARG A 59 8.40 -5.78 19.18
CA ARG A 59 8.58 -6.38 20.50
C ARG A 59 7.35 -7.22 20.80
N TYR A 60 7.49 -8.53 20.75
CA TYR A 60 6.39 -9.44 21.04
C TYR A 60 6.44 -9.87 22.51
N ARG A 61 5.32 -9.69 23.21
CA ARG A 61 5.04 -10.28 24.53
C ARG A 61 4.24 -11.59 24.41
N GLN A 62 3.54 -11.78 23.30
CA GLN A 62 2.71 -12.95 23.00
C GLN A 62 3.42 -13.86 21.99
N GLN A 63 3.07 -15.15 21.98
CA GLN A 63 3.65 -16.14 21.07
C GLN A 63 3.32 -15.88 19.59
N VAL A 64 2.20 -15.20 19.28
CA VAL A 64 1.76 -14.93 17.90
C VAL A 64 1.24 -13.50 17.77
N ALA A 65 1.69 -12.78 16.73
CA ALA A 65 1.16 -11.47 16.35
C ALA A 65 0.66 -11.51 14.90
N HIS A 66 -0.41 -10.77 14.62
CA HIS A 66 -1.05 -10.71 13.30
C HIS A 66 -0.82 -9.34 12.64
N PHE A 67 -0.34 -9.36 11.41
CA PHE A 67 -0.08 -8.15 10.62
C PHE A 67 -0.70 -8.27 9.24
N ALA A 68 -1.24 -7.15 8.77
CA ALA A 68 -1.75 -6.99 7.43
C ALA A 68 -0.85 -6.02 6.65
N VAL A 69 -0.46 -6.41 5.45
CA VAL A 69 0.20 -5.52 4.49
C VAL A 69 -0.87 -4.92 3.59
N ALA A 70 -0.95 -3.59 3.59
CA ALA A 70 -1.91 -2.80 2.84
C ALA A 70 -1.20 -1.74 1.99
N CYS A 71 -1.93 -1.12 1.07
CA CYS A 71 -1.49 0.08 0.36
C CYS A 71 -2.19 1.32 0.91
N ALA A 72 -1.52 2.48 0.86
CA ALA A 72 -2.09 3.78 1.21
C ALA A 72 -3.35 4.10 0.39
N VAL A 73 -3.39 3.68 -0.88
CA VAL A 73 -4.55 3.79 -1.74
C VAL A 73 -5.33 2.47 -1.68
N ASN A 74 -6.45 2.48 -0.96
CA ASN A 74 -7.39 1.36 -0.91
C ASN A 74 -8.37 1.42 -2.10
N ASN A 75 -9.19 0.37 -2.23
CA ASN A 75 -10.15 0.27 -3.32
C ASN A 75 -11.20 1.41 -3.27
N ASP A 76 -11.62 1.83 -2.08
CA ASP A 76 -12.61 2.92 -1.93
C ASP A 76 -12.05 4.25 -2.44
N VAL A 77 -10.79 4.57 -2.13
CA VAL A 77 -10.12 5.77 -2.66
C VAL A 77 -9.97 5.69 -4.18
N LEU A 78 -9.69 4.50 -4.72
CA LEU A 78 -9.58 4.30 -6.17
C LEU A 78 -10.92 4.54 -6.88
N VAL A 79 -12.01 3.97 -6.34
CA VAL A 79 -13.36 4.11 -6.88
C VAL A 79 -13.87 5.54 -6.72
N GLY A 80 -13.72 6.13 -5.53
CA GLY A 80 -14.08 7.53 -5.28
C GLY A 80 -13.30 8.49 -6.17
N GLY A 81 -12.00 8.23 -6.37
CA GLY A 81 -11.17 8.94 -7.34
C GLY A 81 -11.72 8.83 -8.75
N ALA A 82 -12.04 7.63 -9.23
CA ALA A 82 -12.60 7.42 -10.57
C ALA A 82 -13.94 8.16 -10.79
N ILE A 83 -14.84 8.12 -9.81
CA ILE A 83 -16.11 8.86 -9.84
C ILE A 83 -15.85 10.36 -9.89
N PHE A 84 -14.95 10.87 -9.05
CA PHE A 84 -14.57 12.29 -9.03
C PHE A 84 -14.02 12.74 -10.38
N MET A 85 -13.12 11.95 -10.98
CA MET A 85 -12.56 12.25 -12.30
C MET A 85 -13.65 12.33 -13.36
N LEU A 86 -14.52 11.31 -13.43
CA LEU A 86 -15.59 11.24 -14.42
C LEU A 86 -16.54 12.44 -14.30
N MET A 87 -16.92 12.80 -13.08
CA MET A 87 -17.85 13.90 -12.82
C MET A 87 -17.25 15.25 -13.23
N PHE A 88 -16.03 15.56 -12.78
CA PHE A 88 -15.36 16.83 -13.11
C PHE A 88 -15.02 16.94 -14.60
N PHE A 89 -14.61 15.84 -15.22
CA PHE A 89 -14.33 15.80 -16.66
C PHE A 89 -15.61 16.06 -17.46
N ALA A 90 -16.71 15.37 -17.14
CA ALA A 90 -17.99 15.55 -17.81
C ALA A 90 -18.53 16.98 -17.64
N MET A 91 -18.50 17.52 -16.40
CA MET A 91 -18.90 18.90 -16.13
C MET A 91 -18.05 19.91 -16.92
N GLY A 92 -16.73 19.72 -16.96
CA GLY A 92 -15.84 20.59 -17.72
C GLY A 92 -16.08 20.51 -19.23
N ALA A 93 -16.36 19.32 -19.76
CA ALA A 93 -16.69 19.11 -21.16
C ALA A 93 -18.03 19.75 -21.56
N THR A 94 -19.08 19.61 -20.74
CA THR A 94 -20.41 20.16 -21.07
C THR A 94 -20.52 21.66 -20.82
N SER A 95 -19.81 22.20 -19.83
CA SER A 95 -19.79 23.64 -19.53
C SER A 95 -18.77 24.44 -20.34
N GLY A 96 -17.84 23.77 -21.03
CA GLY A 96 -16.69 24.41 -21.68
C GLY A 96 -15.62 24.93 -20.71
N MET A 97 -15.74 24.66 -19.40
CA MET A 97 -14.75 25.09 -18.40
C MET A 97 -13.57 24.12 -18.34
N PHE A 98 -12.47 24.48 -19.01
CA PHE A 98 -11.23 23.69 -19.01
C PHE A 98 -10.64 23.47 -17.60
N VAL A 99 -10.83 24.40 -16.68
CA VAL A 99 -10.35 24.29 -15.29
C VAL A 99 -10.93 23.05 -14.58
N LEU A 100 -12.19 22.69 -14.84
CA LEU A 100 -12.79 21.49 -14.26
C LEU A 100 -12.16 20.21 -14.82
N GLN A 101 -11.79 20.20 -16.11
CA GLN A 101 -11.05 19.09 -16.71
C GLN A 101 -9.63 18.98 -16.14
N LEU A 102 -8.99 20.10 -15.79
CA LEU A 102 -7.71 20.05 -15.09
C LEU A 102 -7.88 19.44 -13.69
N PHE A 103 -8.94 19.82 -12.97
CA PHE A 103 -9.24 19.26 -11.65
C PHE A 103 -9.59 17.77 -11.70
N SER A 104 -10.16 17.26 -12.80
CA SER A 104 -10.39 15.81 -12.95
C SER A 104 -9.10 15.01 -12.98
N LEU A 105 -7.92 15.63 -13.15
CA LEU A 105 -6.63 14.93 -13.08
C LEU A 105 -6.07 14.83 -11.65
N LEU A 106 -6.65 15.53 -10.67
CA LEU A 106 -6.16 15.51 -9.28
C LEU A 106 -6.09 14.11 -8.66
N PRO A 107 -7.07 13.21 -8.83
CA PRO A 107 -6.97 11.86 -8.29
C PRO A 107 -5.78 11.07 -8.85
N ILE A 108 -5.48 11.21 -10.15
CA ILE A 108 -4.30 10.58 -10.75
C ILE A 108 -3.02 11.22 -10.21
N ALA A 109 -2.96 12.55 -10.16
CA ALA A 109 -1.78 13.26 -9.68
C ALA A 109 -1.44 12.89 -8.22
N THR A 110 -2.46 12.81 -7.35
CA THR A 110 -2.26 12.40 -5.95
C THR A 110 -1.82 10.95 -5.83
N MET A 111 -2.38 10.04 -6.63
CA MET A 111 -1.96 8.64 -6.68
C MET A 111 -0.50 8.49 -7.15
N LEU A 112 -0.11 9.19 -8.21
CA LEU A 112 1.26 9.22 -8.70
C LEU A 112 2.22 9.82 -7.67
N PHE A 113 1.82 10.89 -6.97
CA PHE A 113 2.62 11.48 -5.91
C PHE A 113 2.87 10.48 -4.76
N LEU A 114 1.83 9.76 -4.34
CA LEU A 114 1.98 8.73 -3.31
C LEU A 114 2.89 7.59 -3.78
N TYR A 115 2.75 7.14 -5.02
CA TYR A 115 3.54 6.06 -5.59
C TYR A 115 5.02 6.46 -5.78
N TYR A 116 5.30 7.56 -6.47
CA TYR A 116 6.65 7.92 -6.87
C TYR A 116 7.43 8.73 -5.84
N ILE A 117 6.77 9.59 -5.07
CA ILE A 117 7.42 10.50 -4.12
C ILE A 117 7.37 9.92 -2.71
N LYS A 118 6.17 9.57 -2.21
CA LYS A 118 6.00 9.03 -0.85
C LYS A 118 6.19 7.51 -0.78
N ARG A 119 7.31 7.03 -1.33
CA ARG A 119 7.57 5.59 -1.53
C ARG A 119 7.52 4.76 -0.25
N GLN A 120 7.91 5.35 0.89
CA GLN A 120 7.91 4.67 2.19
C GLN A 120 6.52 4.54 2.83
N GLU A 121 5.58 5.39 2.42
CA GLU A 121 4.22 5.46 2.96
C GLU A 121 3.22 4.70 2.09
N PHE A 122 3.60 4.39 0.85
CA PHE A 122 2.74 3.71 -0.11
C PHE A 122 2.37 2.29 0.32
N ILE A 123 3.35 1.49 0.75
CA ILE A 123 3.11 0.20 1.40
C ILE A 123 3.01 0.44 2.90
N GLN A 124 2.03 -0.18 3.55
CA GLN A 124 1.78 -0.01 4.98
C GLN A 124 1.67 -1.37 5.66
N VAL A 125 2.38 -1.51 6.77
CA VAL A 125 2.20 -2.65 7.69
C VAL A 125 1.26 -2.17 8.79
N ARG A 126 0.12 -2.84 8.94
CA ARG A 126 -0.88 -2.54 9.96
C ARG A 126 -1.07 -3.76 10.86
N PRO A 127 -1.30 -3.59 12.17
CA PRO A 127 -1.83 -4.70 12.98
C PRO A 127 -3.16 -5.16 12.36
N ALA A 128 -3.34 -6.47 12.26
CA ALA A 128 -4.55 -7.08 11.70
C ALA A 128 -5.68 -7.15 12.73
#